data_AF-A0A0C3A2B0-F1
#
_entry.id   AF-A0A0C3A2B0-F1
#
_cell.length_a   1.000
_cell.length_b   1.000
_cell.length_c   1.000
_cell.angle_alpha   90.00
_cell.angle_beta   90.00
_cell.angle_gamma   90.00
#
_symmetry.space_group_name_H-M   'P 1'
#
loop_
_entity.id
_entity.type
_entity.pdbx_description
1 polymer ?
#
loop_
_entity_poly.entity_id
_entity_poly.type
_entity_poly.pdbx_seq_one_letter_code
_entity_poly.pdbx_strand_id
1 'polypeptide(L)'
;IYLLPNELLIYITEYLQKKSLQRLTQVSQLFREIASPRYFECVGFKPPIHFEGLSVNHGSCKALPVWRRTNAFMVPSTLWFTASHQTLNAEFKMLDVFFASLGEGSIRRVFLYFFSGPSNVTPSLVSLLESIQQLGCRELYCHGFEWLWRSRHSFTIPTSTCKSRLMRLELCSSLLFSGLAIPFTLKTLQSAPLEKLVLTDTSLTATQWSPFLEPLYLPHL
;
A
#
# COMPACT_ATOMS: atom_id res chain seq x y z
N ILE A 1 38.33 -6.63 1.26
CA ILE A 1 37.08 -6.38 0.50
C ILE A 1 36.90 -4.90 0.17
N TYR A 2 36.97 -3.96 1.13
CA TYR A 2 36.83 -2.52 0.86
C TYR A 2 37.92 -1.88 -0.03
N LEU A 3 38.99 -2.63 -0.33
CA LEU A 3 40.07 -2.24 -1.25
C LEU A 3 39.86 -2.81 -2.67
N LEU A 4 38.82 -3.61 -2.89
CA LEU A 4 38.51 -4.14 -4.22
C LEU A 4 37.86 -3.04 -5.07
N PRO A 5 38.20 -2.96 -6.37
CA PRO A 5 37.45 -2.13 -7.32
C PRO A 5 35.97 -2.47 -7.32
N ASN A 6 35.12 -1.45 -7.50
CA ASN A 6 33.67 -1.61 -7.50
C ASN A 6 33.19 -2.59 -8.58
N GLU A 7 33.90 -2.65 -9.70
CA GLU A 7 33.64 -3.54 -10.84
C GLU A 7 33.74 -5.01 -10.42
N LEU A 8 34.75 -5.36 -9.60
CA LEU A 8 34.89 -6.72 -9.07
C LEU A 8 33.80 -7.04 -8.05
N LEU A 9 33.42 -6.06 -7.23
CA LEU A 9 32.32 -6.24 -6.28
C LEU A 9 30.98 -6.46 -7.01
N ILE A 10 30.72 -5.71 -8.09
CA ILE A 10 29.55 -5.91 -8.96
C ILE A 10 29.57 -7.34 -9.53
N TYR A 11 30.72 -7.77 -10.07
CA TYR A 11 30.85 -9.12 -10.61
C TYR A 11 30.58 -10.21 -9.57
N ILE A 12 31.03 -10.02 -8.32
CA ILE A 12 30.73 -10.94 -7.22
C ILE A 12 29.21 -11.01 -6.97
N THR A 13 28.50 -9.89 -7.01
CA THR A 13 27.05 -9.88 -6.75
C THR A 13 26.24 -10.68 -7.77
N GLU A 14 26.72 -10.82 -9.00
CA GLU A 14 26.05 -11.64 -10.03
C GLU A 14 25.94 -13.13 -9.66
N TYR A 15 26.87 -13.63 -8.83
CA TYR A 15 26.90 -15.02 -8.38
C TYR A 15 26.21 -15.24 -7.03
N LEU A 16 25.75 -14.17 -6.36
CA LEU A 16 25.13 -14.29 -5.05
C LEU A 16 23.64 -14.64 -5.17
N GLN A 17 23.20 -15.59 -4.33
CA GLN A 17 21.79 -15.90 -4.19
C GLN A 17 21.03 -14.73 -3.54
N LYS A 18 19.72 -14.64 -3.83
CA LYS A 18 18.79 -13.61 -3.30
C LYS A 18 18.96 -13.30 -1.81
N LYS A 19 19.10 -14.31 -0.94
CA LYS A 19 19.28 -14.12 0.51
C LYS A 19 20.62 -13.46 0.85
N SER A 20 21.69 -13.83 0.15
CA SER A 20 23.02 -13.25 0.31
C SER A 20 23.05 -11.81 -0.18
N LEU A 21 22.44 -11.54 -1.34
CA LEU A 21 22.24 -10.18 -1.86
C LEU A 21 21.49 -9.31 -0.85
N GLN A 22 20.38 -9.80 -0.30
CA GLN A 22 19.61 -9.08 0.72
C GLN A 22 20.49 -8.72 1.94
N ARG A 23 21.25 -9.67 2.48
CA ARG A 23 22.15 -9.42 3.61
C ARG A 23 23.23 -8.40 3.26
N LEU A 24 23.79 -8.49 2.05
CA LEU A 24 24.83 -7.58 1.57
C LEU A 24 24.34 -6.12 1.55
N THR A 25 23.07 -5.87 1.19
CA THR A 25 22.47 -4.52 1.22
C THR A 25 22.38 -3.89 2.61
N GLN A 26 22.56 -4.68 3.67
CA GLN A 26 22.48 -4.25 5.07
C GLN A 26 23.85 -3.95 5.69
N VAL A 27 24.97 -4.30 5.02
CA VAL A 27 26.33 -4.21 5.59
C VAL A 27 26.86 -2.77 5.57
N SER A 28 26.83 -2.11 4.42
CA SER A 28 27.33 -0.74 4.25
C SER A 28 26.59 -0.03 3.11
N GLN A 29 26.75 1.29 3.01
CA GLN A 29 26.19 2.04 1.88
C GLN A 29 26.78 1.56 0.55
N LEU A 30 28.10 1.34 0.47
CA LEU A 30 28.76 0.84 -0.74
C LEU A 30 28.16 -0.49 -1.21
N PHE A 31 28.04 -1.46 -0.31
CA PHE A 31 27.46 -2.76 -0.65
C PHE A 31 25.98 -2.69 -0.98
N ARG A 32 25.26 -1.75 -0.38
CA ARG A 32 23.87 -1.48 -0.75
C ARG A 32 23.77 -0.99 -2.18
N GLU A 33 24.56 0.00 -2.58
CA GLU A 33 24.51 0.51 -3.96
C GLU A 33 24.89 -0.57 -4.98
N ILE A 34 25.89 -1.40 -4.65
CA ILE A 34 26.36 -2.46 -5.55
C ILE A 34 25.38 -3.65 -5.63
N ALA A 35 24.82 -4.09 -4.50
CA ALA A 35 23.99 -5.30 -4.45
C ALA A 35 22.51 -5.05 -4.75
N SER A 36 22.03 -3.81 -4.57
CA SER A 36 20.61 -3.48 -4.75
C SER A 36 20.08 -3.76 -6.15
N PRO A 37 20.76 -3.40 -7.26
CA PRO A 37 20.26 -3.68 -8.61
C PRO A 37 19.95 -5.17 -8.82
N ARG A 38 20.90 -6.05 -8.49
CA ARG A 38 20.71 -7.49 -8.63
C ARG A 38 19.67 -8.04 -7.65
N TYR A 39 19.62 -7.51 -6.43
CA TYR A 39 18.58 -7.88 -5.46
C TYR A 39 17.16 -7.49 -5.95
N PHE A 40 17.00 -6.30 -6.52
CA PHE A 40 15.73 -5.82 -7.05
C PHE A 40 15.23 -6.70 -8.19
N GLU A 41 16.13 -7.07 -9.12
CA GLU A 41 15.82 -8.01 -10.19
C GLU A 41 15.37 -9.37 -9.64
N CYS A 42 16.06 -9.92 -8.63
CA CYS A 42 15.70 -11.18 -7.97
C CYS A 42 14.33 -11.17 -7.27
N VAL A 43 13.77 -9.99 -6.99
CA VAL A 43 12.46 -9.84 -6.34
C VAL A 43 11.42 -9.20 -7.26
N GLY A 44 11.75 -9.00 -8.54
CA GLY A 44 10.85 -8.37 -9.51
C GLY A 44 10.52 -6.92 -9.20
N PHE A 45 11.37 -6.22 -8.42
CA PHE A 45 11.19 -4.81 -8.10
C PHE A 45 11.84 -3.94 -9.17
N LYS A 46 11.09 -2.94 -9.66
CA LYS A 46 11.60 -1.96 -10.61
C LYS A 46 11.53 -0.58 -9.96
N PRO A 47 12.67 -0.04 -9.50
CA PRO A 47 12.72 1.34 -9.02
C PRO A 47 12.22 2.29 -10.12
N PRO A 48 11.46 3.33 -9.77
CA PRO A 48 11.06 4.34 -10.73
C PRO A 48 12.29 5.10 -11.24
N ILE A 49 12.42 5.18 -12.56
CA ILE A 49 13.52 5.92 -13.23
C ILE A 49 13.18 7.42 -13.30
N HIS A 50 11.88 7.76 -13.25
CA HIS A 50 11.34 9.13 -13.28
C HIS A 50 10.16 9.31 -12.30
N PHE A 51 9.48 10.46 -12.33
CA PHE A 51 8.30 10.75 -11.50
C PHE A 51 7.03 9.94 -11.86
N GLU A 52 7.14 8.97 -12.77
CA GLU A 52 6.03 8.19 -13.36
C GLU A 52 5.29 7.32 -12.34
N GLY A 53 5.84 7.15 -11.13
CA GLY A 53 5.22 6.46 -10.01
C GLY A 53 5.79 5.06 -9.78
N LEU A 54 5.40 4.44 -8.68
CA LEU A 54 5.96 3.18 -8.20
C LEU A 54 4.93 2.07 -8.31
N SER A 55 5.24 1.01 -9.05
CA SER A 55 4.45 -0.22 -9.06
C SER A 55 5.09 -1.27 -8.16
N VAL A 56 4.31 -1.79 -7.22
CA VAL A 56 4.68 -2.84 -6.27
C VAL A 56 3.66 -3.97 -6.38
N ASN A 57 4.12 -5.20 -6.23
CA ASN A 57 3.28 -6.40 -6.23
C ASN A 57 3.68 -7.31 -5.08
N HIS A 58 2.93 -8.40 -4.90
CA HIS A 58 3.35 -9.48 -4.02
C HIS A 58 4.80 -9.91 -4.36
N GLY A 59 5.65 -10.04 -3.35
CA GLY A 59 7.06 -10.37 -3.48
C GLY A 59 8.02 -9.18 -3.57
N SER A 60 7.64 -8.09 -4.26
CA SER A 60 8.53 -6.93 -4.45
C SER A 60 8.49 -5.92 -3.29
N CYS A 61 7.51 -5.99 -2.39
CA CYS A 61 7.46 -5.15 -1.17
C CYS A 61 8.74 -5.24 -0.32
N LYS A 62 9.44 -6.38 -0.35
CA LYS A 62 10.69 -6.61 0.38
C LYS A 62 11.84 -5.71 -0.11
N ALA A 63 11.74 -5.17 -1.32
CA ALA A 63 12.71 -4.21 -1.84
C ALA A 63 12.54 -2.80 -1.27
N LEU A 64 11.35 -2.41 -0.80
CA LEU A 64 11.06 -1.04 -0.38
C LEU A 64 12.02 -0.53 0.72
N PRO A 65 12.33 -1.29 1.79
CA PRO A 65 13.26 -0.82 2.82
C PRO A 65 14.70 -0.69 2.31
N VAL A 66 15.08 -1.49 1.30
CA VAL A 66 16.40 -1.43 0.67
C VAL A 66 16.47 -0.21 -0.23
N TRP A 67 15.52 -0.08 -1.18
CA TRP A 67 15.43 1.03 -2.11
C TRP A 67 15.35 2.38 -1.40
N ARG A 68 14.56 2.49 -0.32
CA ARG A 68 14.43 3.69 0.51
C ARG A 68 15.76 4.25 1.03
N ARG A 69 16.77 3.38 1.15
CA ARG A 69 18.10 3.68 1.69
C ARG A 69 19.18 3.74 0.61
N THR A 70 18.82 3.62 -0.66
CA THR A 70 19.76 3.80 -1.79
C THR A 70 19.87 5.28 -2.15
N ASN A 71 20.98 5.66 -2.78
CA ASN A 71 21.17 7.01 -3.32
C ASN A 71 20.19 7.33 -4.46
N ALA A 72 19.69 6.30 -5.15
CA ALA A 72 18.68 6.41 -6.21
C ALA A 72 17.24 6.52 -5.67
N PHE A 73 17.04 6.65 -4.36
CA PHE A 73 15.71 6.79 -3.80
C PHE A 73 15.07 8.12 -4.20
N MET A 74 13.87 8.03 -4.76
CA MET A 74 13.02 9.18 -5.07
C MET A 74 11.61 8.88 -4.57
N VAL A 75 10.96 9.86 -3.93
CA VAL A 75 9.60 9.65 -3.44
C VAL A 75 8.62 9.67 -4.63
N PRO A 76 7.86 8.59 -4.87
CA PRO A 76 6.96 8.55 -6.01
C PRO A 76 5.72 9.42 -5.75
N SER A 77 5.25 10.14 -6.76
CA SER A 77 4.00 10.91 -6.64
C SER A 77 2.75 10.00 -6.60
N THR A 78 2.88 8.80 -7.16
CA THR A 78 1.81 7.82 -7.36
C THR A 78 2.33 6.42 -7.04
N LEU A 79 1.55 5.62 -6.31
CA LEU A 79 1.90 4.23 -5.98
C LEU A 79 0.77 3.29 -6.42
N TRP A 80 1.13 2.22 -7.13
CA TRP A 80 0.26 1.10 -7.43
C TRP A 80 0.72 -0.12 -6.64
N PHE A 81 -0.19 -0.75 -5.91
CA PHE A 81 0.06 -2.01 -5.23
C PHE A 81 -0.92 -3.05 -5.71
N THR A 82 -0.42 -4.17 -6.24
CA THR A 82 -1.23 -5.32 -6.61
C THR A 82 -1.08 -6.45 -5.61
N ALA A 83 -2.14 -6.68 -4.86
CA ALA A 83 -2.33 -7.83 -3.99
C ALA A 83 -2.97 -9.01 -4.75
N SER A 84 -2.73 -10.21 -4.23
CA SER A 84 -3.31 -11.48 -4.67
C SER A 84 -3.58 -12.35 -3.43
N HIS A 85 -4.17 -13.54 -3.60
CA HIS A 85 -4.31 -14.55 -2.54
C HIS A 85 -2.98 -14.94 -1.88
N GLN A 86 -1.84 -14.70 -2.53
CA GLN A 86 -0.51 -15.00 -1.98
C GLN A 86 0.06 -13.85 -1.14
N THR A 87 -0.61 -12.70 -1.13
CA THR A 87 -0.14 -11.52 -0.40
C THR A 87 -0.22 -11.78 1.09
N LEU A 88 0.92 -11.67 1.76
CA LEU A 88 1.04 -11.95 3.19
C LEU A 88 0.83 -10.68 4.01
N ASN A 89 0.35 -10.82 5.26
CA ASN A 89 0.25 -9.70 6.20
C ASN A 89 1.56 -8.93 6.39
N ALA A 90 2.69 -9.62 6.29
CA ALA A 90 4.00 -9.00 6.37
C ALA A 90 4.23 -7.96 5.25
N GLU A 91 3.60 -8.11 4.09
CA GLU A 91 3.74 -7.20 2.96
C GLU A 91 2.91 -5.93 3.16
N PHE A 92 1.68 -6.06 3.69
CA PHE A 92 0.91 -4.90 4.15
C PHE A 92 1.66 -4.13 5.24
N LYS A 93 2.26 -4.83 6.20
CA LYS A 93 3.09 -4.21 7.24
C LYS A 93 4.34 -3.52 6.67
N MET A 94 4.97 -4.08 5.64
CA MET A 94 6.10 -3.43 4.98
C MET A 94 5.69 -2.15 4.24
N LEU A 95 4.54 -2.17 3.57
CA LEU A 95 3.98 -0.98 2.94
C LEU A 95 3.62 0.07 4.00
N ASP A 96 2.95 -0.34 5.08
CA ASP A 96 2.60 0.52 6.21
C ASP A 96 3.83 1.26 6.76
N VAL A 97 4.90 0.51 7.07
CA VAL A 97 6.19 1.09 7.50
C VAL A 97 6.80 1.99 6.42
N PHE A 98 6.68 1.63 5.14
CA PHE A 98 7.16 2.46 4.05
C PHE A 98 6.42 3.80 4.01
N PHE A 99 5.08 3.81 4.03
CA PHE A 99 4.25 5.02 4.06
C PHE A 99 4.57 5.88 5.28
N ALA A 100 4.65 5.28 6.47
CA ALA A 100 5.00 5.99 7.70
C ALA A 100 6.41 6.60 7.70
N SER A 101 7.32 6.11 6.84
CA SER A 101 8.70 6.63 6.70
C SER A 101 8.85 7.81 5.73
N LEU A 102 7.76 8.22 5.08
CA LEU A 102 7.74 9.30 4.11
C LEU A 102 7.24 10.61 4.75
N GLY A 103 7.63 11.74 4.17
CA GLY A 103 7.11 13.04 4.58
C GLY A 103 5.64 13.22 4.21
N GLU A 104 4.91 14.00 5.00
CA GLU A 104 3.50 14.32 4.75
C GLU A 104 3.29 14.91 3.33
N GLY A 105 2.24 14.48 2.65
CA GLY A 105 1.82 14.89 1.32
C GLY A 105 2.70 14.37 0.18
N SER A 106 3.66 13.49 0.47
CA SER A 106 4.67 13.07 -0.51
C SER A 106 4.15 12.13 -1.60
N ILE A 107 3.24 11.20 -1.26
CA ILE A 107 2.50 10.40 -2.23
C ILE A 107 1.09 10.97 -2.35
N ARG A 108 0.72 11.41 -3.55
CA ARG A 108 -0.57 12.06 -3.81
C ARG A 108 -1.66 11.05 -4.16
N ARG A 109 -1.30 9.97 -4.85
CA ARG A 109 -2.24 9.00 -5.42
C ARG A 109 -1.81 7.57 -5.07
N VAL A 110 -2.74 6.78 -4.55
CA VAL A 110 -2.50 5.38 -4.22
C VAL A 110 -3.58 4.52 -4.85
N PHE A 111 -3.16 3.49 -5.57
CA PHE A 111 -4.02 2.48 -6.18
C PHE A 111 -3.71 1.14 -5.53
N LEU A 112 -4.70 0.57 -4.85
CA LEU A 112 -4.67 -0.76 -4.28
C LEU A 112 -5.54 -1.68 -5.15
N TYR A 113 -4.92 -2.68 -5.76
CA TYR A 113 -5.58 -3.66 -6.59
C TYR A 113 -5.61 -5.02 -5.89
N PHE A 114 -6.81 -5.53 -5.66
CA PHE A 114 -7.12 -6.78 -4.98
C PHE A 114 -7.65 -7.82 -5.98
N PHE A 115 -6.94 -8.01 -7.11
CA PHE A 115 -7.33 -8.97 -8.14
C PHE A 115 -7.11 -10.40 -7.59
N SER A 116 -8.17 -11.05 -7.09
CA SER A 116 -8.12 -12.39 -6.47
C SER A 116 -7.54 -12.48 -5.04
N GLY A 117 -7.66 -11.44 -4.23
CA GLY A 117 -7.33 -11.48 -2.79
C GLY A 117 -6.92 -10.11 -2.24
N PRO A 118 -6.69 -9.97 -0.92
CA PRO A 118 -6.64 -11.02 0.09
C PRO A 118 -8.03 -11.54 0.49
N SER A 119 -8.16 -12.84 0.75
CA SER A 119 -9.45 -13.48 1.07
C SER A 119 -10.16 -12.94 2.32
N ASN A 120 -9.45 -12.20 3.18
CA ASN A 120 -10.00 -11.51 4.33
C ASN A 120 -9.23 -10.20 4.58
N VAL A 121 -9.93 -9.21 5.10
CA VAL A 121 -9.30 -7.98 5.62
C VAL A 121 -8.55 -8.29 6.91
N THR A 122 -7.28 -7.88 6.97
CA THR A 122 -6.44 -8.08 8.15
C THR A 122 -6.12 -6.76 8.85
N PRO A 123 -5.74 -6.77 10.15
CA PRO A 123 -5.35 -5.56 10.84
C PRO A 123 -4.20 -4.80 10.16
N SER A 124 -3.28 -5.51 9.51
CA SER A 124 -2.18 -4.89 8.76
C SER A 124 -2.65 -4.15 7.50
N LEU A 125 -3.70 -4.63 6.83
CA LEU A 125 -4.32 -3.90 5.72
C LEU A 125 -5.02 -2.63 6.22
N VAL A 126 -5.73 -2.71 7.35
CA VAL A 126 -6.36 -1.51 7.95
C VAL A 126 -5.30 -0.50 8.37
N SER A 127 -4.23 -0.93 9.03
CA SER A 127 -3.08 -0.07 9.39
C SER A 127 -2.47 0.62 8.17
N LEU A 128 -2.29 -0.13 7.07
CA LEU A 128 -1.81 0.44 5.81
C LEU A 128 -2.76 1.53 5.28
N LEU A 129 -4.06 1.30 5.27
CA LEU A 129 -5.07 2.28 4.83
C LEU A 129 -5.02 3.55 5.70
N GLU A 130 -4.89 3.39 7.01
CA GLU A 130 -4.73 4.52 7.94
C GLU A 130 -3.43 5.28 7.68
N SER A 131 -2.30 4.60 7.44
CA SER A 131 -1.02 5.24 7.10
C SER A 131 -1.06 5.98 5.77
N ILE A 132 -1.78 5.47 4.76
CA ILE A 132 -2.01 6.19 3.51
C ILE A 132 -2.77 7.49 3.77
N GLN A 133 -3.81 7.44 4.61
CA GLN A 133 -4.59 8.62 4.98
C GLN A 133 -3.77 9.63 5.80
N GLN A 134 -3.00 9.16 6.79
CA GLN A 134 -2.14 9.98 7.63
C GLN A 134 -0.98 10.61 6.87
N LEU A 135 -0.47 9.92 5.83
CA LEU A 135 0.50 10.52 4.92
C LEU A 135 -0.08 11.76 4.21
N GLY A 136 -1.40 11.96 4.20
CA GLY A 136 -2.03 13.08 3.50
C GLY A 136 -2.21 12.80 2.00
N CYS A 137 -2.41 11.52 1.64
CA CYS A 137 -2.79 11.11 0.30
C CYS A 137 -4.09 11.83 -0.14
N ARG A 138 -4.14 12.28 -1.39
CA ARG A 138 -5.30 13.01 -1.95
C ARG A 138 -6.28 12.10 -2.68
N GLU A 139 -5.78 11.05 -3.32
CA GLU A 139 -6.60 10.12 -4.10
C GLU A 139 -6.28 8.68 -3.72
N LEU A 140 -7.30 7.96 -3.26
CA LEU A 140 -7.21 6.56 -2.89
C LEU A 140 -8.19 5.76 -3.74
N TYR A 141 -7.64 4.81 -4.49
CA TYR A 141 -8.38 3.90 -5.35
C TYR A 141 -8.17 2.50 -4.82
N CYS A 142 -9.25 1.80 -4.47
CA CYS A 142 -9.24 0.43 -4.00
C CYS A 142 -10.11 -0.38 -4.94
N HIS A 143 -9.50 -1.09 -5.88
CA HIS A 143 -10.19 -1.94 -6.83
C HIS A 143 -9.98 -3.39 -6.46
N GLY A 144 -11.01 -4.20 -6.52
CA GLY A 144 -10.93 -5.63 -6.28
C GLY A 144 -11.92 -6.35 -7.18
N PHE A 145 -11.57 -7.57 -7.53
CA PHE A 145 -12.52 -8.52 -8.10
C PHE A 145 -12.55 -9.70 -7.14
N GLU A 146 -13.63 -9.82 -6.35
CA GLU A 146 -13.85 -10.97 -5.49
C GLU A 146 -15.23 -11.57 -5.72
N TRP A 147 -15.28 -12.89 -5.53
CA TRP A 147 -16.48 -13.71 -5.61
C TRP A 147 -17.32 -13.49 -4.35
N LEU A 148 -18.63 -13.33 -4.54
CA LEU A 148 -19.64 -13.02 -3.54
C LEU A 148 -19.56 -13.89 -2.27
N TRP A 149 -19.04 -13.35 -1.16
CA TRP A 149 -19.16 -13.97 0.16
C TRP A 149 -19.94 -13.03 1.08
N ARG A 150 -21.22 -13.33 1.29
CA ARG A 150 -22.14 -12.55 2.14
C ARG A 150 -21.79 -12.81 3.60
N SER A 151 -21.29 -11.80 4.29
CA SER A 151 -21.16 -11.81 5.75
C SER A 151 -22.18 -10.88 6.40
N ARG A 152 -22.62 -11.19 7.62
CA ARG A 152 -23.47 -10.29 8.41
C ARG A 152 -22.58 -9.17 8.94
N HIS A 153 -22.86 -7.94 8.53
CA HIS A 153 -22.12 -6.76 8.95
C HIS A 153 -22.78 -6.14 10.18
N SER A 154 -21.98 -5.86 11.20
CA SER A 154 -22.35 -4.97 12.30
C SER A 154 -21.53 -3.70 12.15
N PHE A 155 -22.21 -2.56 12.07
CA PHE A 155 -21.59 -1.26 11.84
C PHE A 155 -21.32 -0.60 13.18
N THR A 156 -20.06 -0.55 13.58
CA THR A 156 -19.63 0.21 14.76
C THR A 156 -18.83 1.42 14.29
N ILE A 157 -19.25 2.60 14.72
CA ILE A 157 -18.67 3.88 14.30
C ILE A 157 -17.50 4.21 15.24
N PRO A 158 -16.26 4.34 14.74
CA PRO A 158 -15.16 4.86 15.55
C PRO A 158 -15.17 6.40 15.53
N THR A 159 -15.27 7.02 16.71
CA THR A 159 -15.10 8.47 16.88
C THR A 159 -13.61 8.83 16.92
N SER A 160 -13.05 9.31 15.81
CA SER A 160 -11.67 9.80 15.76
C SER A 160 -11.54 10.99 14.79
N THR A 161 -10.96 12.09 15.28
CA THR A 161 -10.86 13.42 14.65
C THR A 161 -9.64 13.59 13.73
N CYS A 162 -9.19 12.52 13.06
CA CYS A 162 -8.04 12.63 12.16
C CYS A 162 -8.40 13.46 10.92
N LYS A 163 -7.72 14.59 10.70
CA LYS A 163 -7.93 15.47 9.55
C LYS A 163 -7.40 14.80 8.28
N SER A 164 -8.26 14.05 7.59
CA SER A 164 -7.95 13.50 6.27
C SER A 164 -7.76 14.61 5.24
N ARG A 165 -6.84 14.42 4.29
CA ARG A 165 -6.71 15.27 3.08
C ARG A 165 -7.23 14.58 1.82
N LEU A 166 -7.89 13.44 1.99
CA LEU A 166 -8.40 12.65 0.89
C LEU A 166 -9.56 13.40 0.22
N MET A 167 -9.38 13.74 -1.05
CA MET A 167 -10.36 14.46 -1.88
C MET A 167 -11.09 13.52 -2.84
N ARG A 168 -10.46 12.40 -3.19
CA ARG A 168 -11.07 11.37 -4.04
C ARG A 168 -10.93 10.01 -3.41
N LEU A 169 -12.06 9.33 -3.28
CA LEU A 169 -12.15 7.97 -2.79
C LEU A 169 -12.94 7.13 -3.79
N GLU A 170 -12.30 6.09 -4.31
CA GLU A 170 -12.93 5.13 -5.22
C GLU A 170 -12.75 3.72 -4.63
N LEU A 171 -13.87 3.13 -4.19
CA LEU A 171 -13.92 1.80 -3.60
C LEU A 171 -14.76 0.91 -4.51
N CYS A 172 -14.07 0.09 -5.30
CA CYS A 172 -14.64 -0.92 -6.17
C CYS A 172 -14.26 -2.30 -5.64
N SER A 173 -14.59 -2.59 -4.38
CA SER A 173 -14.24 -3.86 -3.71
C SER A 173 -15.08 -4.09 -2.46
N SER A 174 -15.67 -5.28 -2.34
CA SER A 174 -16.44 -5.72 -1.17
C SER A 174 -15.59 -5.81 0.10
N LEU A 175 -14.27 -5.98 -0.04
CA LEU A 175 -13.35 -6.07 1.11
C LEU A 175 -13.48 -4.84 2.01
N LEU A 176 -13.61 -3.65 1.42
CA LEU A 176 -13.68 -2.38 2.13
C LEU A 176 -15.03 -2.16 2.86
N PHE A 177 -16.01 -3.02 2.60
CA PHE A 177 -17.32 -3.03 3.25
C PHE A 177 -17.52 -4.27 4.12
N SER A 178 -16.42 -4.98 4.43
CA SER A 178 -16.45 -6.22 5.20
C SER A 178 -15.57 -6.14 6.45
N GLY A 179 -15.99 -6.86 7.50
CA GLY A 179 -15.20 -7.08 8.72
C GLY A 179 -14.49 -5.84 9.28
N LEU A 180 -13.17 -5.91 9.35
CA LEU A 180 -12.31 -4.88 9.98
C LEU A 180 -12.17 -3.59 9.16
N ALA A 181 -12.55 -3.58 7.87
CA ALA A 181 -12.42 -2.38 7.05
C ALA A 181 -13.59 -1.40 7.23
N ILE A 182 -14.75 -1.88 7.70
CA ILE A 182 -15.96 -1.05 7.87
C ILE A 182 -15.69 0.22 8.71
N PRO A 183 -15.06 0.15 9.89
CA PRO A 183 -14.80 1.32 10.70
C PRO A 183 -13.90 2.35 9.98
N PHE A 184 -12.88 1.87 9.26
CA PHE A 184 -12.02 2.72 8.44
C PHE A 184 -12.81 3.41 7.32
N THR A 185 -13.64 2.66 6.58
CA THR A 185 -14.43 3.19 5.47
C THR A 185 -15.42 4.25 5.94
N LEU A 186 -16.19 3.97 7.00
CA LEU A 186 -17.15 4.93 7.58
C LEU A 186 -16.46 6.19 8.08
N LYS A 187 -15.36 6.04 8.82
CA LYS A 187 -14.56 7.18 9.30
C LYS A 187 -14.04 8.03 8.15
N THR A 188 -13.53 7.40 7.10
CA THR A 188 -13.00 8.12 5.93
C THR A 188 -14.10 8.93 5.26
N LEU A 189 -15.26 8.32 5.03
CA LEU A 189 -16.40 9.00 4.42
C LEU A 189 -16.88 10.22 5.25
N GLN A 190 -16.92 10.10 6.57
CA GLN A 190 -17.39 11.18 7.46
C GLN A 190 -16.37 12.33 7.64
N SER A 191 -15.07 12.01 7.61
CA SER A 191 -14.02 12.97 7.99
C SER A 191 -13.23 13.56 6.82
N ALA A 192 -13.31 12.95 5.63
CA ALA A 192 -12.54 13.40 4.49
C ALA A 192 -13.25 14.51 3.70
N PRO A 193 -12.52 15.53 3.22
CA PRO A 193 -13.05 16.58 2.35
C PRO A 193 -13.21 16.04 0.92
N LEU A 194 -14.05 15.02 0.76
CA LEU A 194 -14.26 14.33 -0.51
C LEU A 194 -14.96 15.26 -1.50
N GLU A 195 -14.34 15.45 -2.66
CA GLU A 195 -14.92 16.10 -3.83
C GLU A 195 -15.47 15.06 -4.82
N LYS A 196 -14.95 13.82 -4.77
CA LYS A 196 -15.42 12.71 -5.58
C LYS A 196 -15.45 11.41 -4.77
N LEU A 197 -16.62 10.78 -4.77
CA LEU A 197 -16.86 9.48 -4.16
C LEU A 197 -17.42 8.50 -5.19
N VAL A 198 -16.80 7.33 -5.31
CA VAL A 198 -17.31 6.22 -6.13
C VAL A 198 -17.32 4.97 -5.28
N LEU A 199 -18.51 4.40 -5.06
CA LEU A 199 -18.70 3.16 -4.34
C LEU A 199 -19.37 2.15 -5.27
N THR A 200 -18.66 1.12 -5.69
CA THR A 200 -19.20 0.01 -6.48
C THR A 200 -18.77 -1.32 -5.89
N ASP A 201 -19.45 -2.40 -6.28
CA ASP A 201 -19.08 -3.77 -5.88
C ASP A 201 -19.00 -3.96 -4.35
N THR A 202 -19.82 -3.23 -3.60
CA THR A 202 -19.78 -3.22 -2.12
C THR A 202 -20.29 -4.51 -1.50
N SER A 203 -20.98 -5.36 -2.27
CA SER A 203 -21.69 -6.57 -1.83
C SER A 203 -22.80 -6.36 -0.79
N LEU A 204 -23.08 -5.11 -0.41
CA LEU A 204 -24.14 -4.76 0.53
C LEU A 204 -25.53 -4.87 -0.12
N THR A 205 -26.46 -5.53 0.55
CA THR A 205 -27.88 -5.55 0.15
C THR A 205 -28.55 -4.21 0.48
N ALA A 206 -29.71 -3.93 -0.13
CA ALA A 206 -30.49 -2.72 0.17
C ALA A 206 -30.77 -2.55 1.69
N THR A 207 -31.04 -3.65 2.39
CA THR A 207 -31.26 -3.66 3.85
C THR A 207 -30.00 -3.42 4.66
N GLN A 208 -28.81 -3.72 4.13
CA GLN A 208 -27.52 -3.43 4.77
C GLN A 208 -27.07 -1.99 4.50
N TRP A 209 -27.52 -1.40 3.38
CA TRP A 209 -27.26 0.00 3.07
C TRP A 209 -27.97 0.96 4.03
N SER A 210 -29.22 0.69 4.44
CA SER A 210 -29.94 1.57 5.37
C SER A 210 -29.16 1.90 6.66
N PRO A 211 -28.71 0.92 7.47
CA PRO A 211 -27.92 1.20 8.67
C PRO A 211 -26.50 1.69 8.38
N PHE A 212 -25.96 1.42 7.18
CA PHE A 212 -24.66 1.96 6.76
C PHE A 212 -24.75 3.46 6.45
N LEU A 213 -25.84 3.89 5.81
CA LEU A 213 -26.10 5.28 5.40
C LEU A 213 -26.63 6.15 6.53
N GLU A 214 -27.37 5.59 7.48
CA GLU A 214 -27.94 6.34 8.62
C GLU A 214 -26.92 7.24 9.36
N PRO A 215 -25.68 6.80 9.65
CA PRO A 215 -24.67 7.67 10.26
C PRO A 215 -23.83 8.48 9.26
N LEU A 216 -24.02 8.30 7.95
CA LEU A 216 -23.20 8.96 6.93
C LEU A 216 -23.68 10.40 6.68
N TYR A 217 -23.02 11.35 7.33
CA TYR A 217 -23.04 12.74 6.92
C TYR A 217 -21.83 13.03 6.04
N LEU A 218 -22.08 13.47 4.80
CA LEU A 218 -21.05 13.80 3.81
C LEU A 218 -21.03 15.33 3.61
N PRO A 219 -20.40 16.10 4.51
CA PRO A 219 -20.49 17.57 4.51
C PRO A 219 -19.95 18.26 3.25
N HIS A 220 -19.17 17.54 2.43
CA HIS A 220 -18.40 18.11 1.33
C HIS A 220 -18.83 17.60 -0.06
N LEU A 221 -19.87 16.74 -0.12
CA LEU A 221 -20.44 16.17 -1.35
C LEU A 221 -21.86 16.68 -1.61
#